data_AF-A0A966SPE9-F1
#
_entry.id   AF-A0A966SPE9-F1
#
_cell.length_a   1.000
_cell.length_b   1.000
_cell.length_c   1.000
_cell.angle_alpha   90.00
_cell.angle_beta   90.00
_cell.angle_gamma   90.00
#
_symmetry.space_group_name_H-M   'P 1'
#
loop_
_entity.id
_entity.type
_entity.pdbx_description
1 polymer ?
#
loop_
_entity_poly.entity_id
_entity_poly.type
_entity_poly.pdbx_seq_one_letter_code
_entity_poly.pdbx_strand_id
1 'polypeptide(L)'
;MAETNSRNHAWKFFLAGGVDQVALRTGADLAHLDQLDQKLWVALTVPTRGIEFDPKTLDLIDTDRDARIRPPELLAAVKWAEASFKNLDDLFKSGDSVPLEAIKDSALAASARRILDNLGKSGSAIISLADVADSNKIFAATRLNGDGVVPADIANDPATKQAIEDMIATVGGVPDRSGKPGVNQAKADQFFAELKAFSDWQAKAEVERTTILPLGDATAAAAAAIQPVKAKVDDYFARCRLATFDSRAAAPLNRAEADFVALATKELTLGSNDIAKLPLAHVEAGRALPLTNGVNPAWQHAVEVLTASAITPLLAPDRTFLSESDWSAMQAMVAPFNAWIAAKPTTSVEKLGLARMRELLTGNAQTAVTALIAEDLALEAEFKQIGAVEKLLLFQRDLVKLLHNYVSFAEFYGRRGAIFQAGSLFLDARTCHLCIEVVDAGKHAALAGLA
;
A
#
# COMPACT_ATOMS: atom_id res chain seq x y z
N MET A 1 -1.18 57.14 20.22
CA MET A 1 -1.35 55.68 20.11
C MET A 1 -1.54 55.15 21.50
N ALA A 2 -2.76 54.74 21.86
CA ALA A 2 -3.02 54.12 23.14
C ALA A 2 -2.61 52.64 23.03
N GLU A 3 -1.58 52.23 23.77
CA GLU A 3 -1.28 50.82 23.99
C GLU A 3 -2.47 50.20 24.73
N THR A 4 -3.19 49.33 24.06
CA THR A 4 -4.20 48.48 24.67
C THR A 4 -3.48 47.55 25.63
N ASN A 5 -3.54 47.88 26.91
CA ASN A 5 -2.96 47.12 28.01
C ASN A 5 -3.73 45.79 28.15
N SER A 6 -3.36 44.77 27.36
CA SER A 6 -3.89 43.41 27.54
C SER A 6 -3.34 42.89 28.87
N ARG A 7 -4.18 42.85 29.90
CA ARG A 7 -3.80 42.26 31.19
C ARG A 7 -3.37 40.81 30.94
N ASN A 8 -2.12 40.48 31.27
CA ASN A 8 -1.66 39.09 31.32
C ASN A 8 -2.61 38.26 32.19
N HIS A 9 -2.94 37.04 31.77
CA HIS A 9 -3.79 36.12 32.53
C HIS A 9 -3.18 35.85 33.91
N ALA A 10 -3.99 35.96 34.96
CA ALA A 10 -3.52 35.84 36.34
C ALA A 10 -3.58 34.37 36.80
N TRP A 11 -2.50 33.63 36.55
CA TRP A 11 -2.38 32.23 36.93
C TRP A 11 -2.45 32.01 38.45
N LYS A 12 -3.12 30.93 38.84
CA LYS A 12 -3.12 30.42 40.22
C LYS A 12 -2.26 29.17 40.30
N PHE A 13 -1.60 28.98 41.44
CA PHE A 13 -0.73 27.84 41.68
C PHE A 13 -1.12 27.12 42.98
N PHE A 14 -0.75 25.86 43.08
CA PHE A 14 -0.82 25.07 44.31
C PHE A 14 0.50 24.34 44.53
N LEU A 15 0.87 24.16 45.79
CA LEU A 15 2.11 23.47 46.15
C LEU A 15 1.88 21.96 46.10
N ALA A 16 2.65 21.24 45.26
CA ALA A 16 2.62 19.79 45.19
C ALA A 16 3.97 19.23 44.70
N GLY A 17 4.40 18.10 45.25
CA GLY A 17 5.68 17.49 44.87
C GLY A 17 6.91 18.35 45.16
N GLY A 18 6.79 19.35 46.05
CA GLY A 18 7.87 20.28 46.39
C GLY A 18 8.04 21.47 45.43
N VAL A 19 7.14 21.65 44.46
CA VAL A 19 7.16 22.75 43.48
C VAL A 19 5.77 23.37 43.30
N ASP A 20 5.73 24.58 42.75
CA ASP A 20 4.47 25.25 42.38
C ASP A 20 3.90 24.66 41.10
N GLN A 21 2.69 24.09 41.18
CA GLN A 21 1.95 23.54 40.07
C GLN A 21 0.84 24.49 39.64
N VAL A 22 0.66 24.69 38.33
CA VAL A 22 -0.42 25.55 37.81
C VAL A 22 -1.79 24.94 38.11
N ALA A 23 -2.72 25.76 38.59
CA ALA A 23 -4.10 25.36 38.85
C ALA A 23 -5.00 25.73 37.68
N LEU A 24 -5.42 24.74 36.90
CA LEU A 24 -6.43 24.91 35.84
C LEU A 24 -7.82 24.71 36.46
N ARG A 25 -8.59 25.79 36.63
CA ARG A 25 -9.88 25.76 37.36
C ARG A 25 -11.05 26.37 36.60
N THR A 26 -10.75 27.18 35.59
CA THR A 26 -11.73 27.97 34.84
C THR A 26 -11.47 27.86 33.34
N GLY A 27 -12.50 28.15 32.54
CA GLY A 27 -12.39 28.27 31.10
C GLY A 27 -11.40 29.34 30.67
N ALA A 28 -11.21 30.39 31.48
CA ALA A 28 -10.18 31.40 31.24
C ALA A 28 -8.76 30.82 31.35
N ASP A 29 -8.51 29.89 32.29
CA ASP A 29 -7.22 29.19 32.38
C ASP A 29 -6.94 28.35 31.13
N LEU A 30 -7.98 27.76 30.54
CA LEU A 30 -7.86 27.00 29.31
C LEU A 30 -7.58 27.92 28.11
N ALA A 31 -8.37 28.98 27.94
CA ALA A 31 -8.26 29.91 26.81
C ALA A 31 -6.87 30.56 26.68
N HIS A 32 -6.20 30.78 27.81
CA HIS A 32 -4.86 31.40 27.89
C HIS A 32 -3.73 30.38 28.07
N LEU A 33 -3.99 29.06 27.96
CA LEU A 33 -2.97 28.02 28.18
C LEU A 33 -1.76 28.16 27.25
N ASP A 34 -1.95 28.72 26.05
CA ASP A 34 -0.89 29.07 25.09
C ASP A 34 0.07 30.14 25.60
N GLN A 35 -0.30 30.88 26.66
CA GLN A 35 0.51 31.92 27.31
C GLN A 35 1.27 31.41 28.54
N LEU A 36 0.99 30.18 28.99
CA LEU A 36 1.70 29.58 30.12
C LEU A 36 3.10 29.11 29.67
N ASP A 37 4.17 29.55 30.34
CA ASP A 37 5.53 29.07 30.06
C ASP A 37 5.56 27.52 30.22
N GLN A 38 6.00 26.82 29.17
CA GLN A 38 6.05 25.35 29.14
C GLN A 38 6.98 24.77 30.21
N LYS A 39 7.88 25.56 30.81
CA LYS A 39 8.67 25.13 31.99
C LYS A 39 7.81 24.84 33.23
N LEU A 40 6.57 25.35 33.25
CA LEU A 40 5.60 25.12 34.32
C LEU A 40 4.71 23.89 34.03
N TRP A 41 4.96 23.17 32.93
CA TRP A 41 4.25 21.95 32.58
C TRP A 41 4.99 20.74 33.13
N VAL A 42 4.27 19.80 33.73
CA VAL A 42 4.88 18.59 34.30
C VAL A 42 5.35 17.61 33.22
N ALA A 43 4.58 17.48 32.14
CA ALA A 43 4.95 16.66 30.99
C ALA A 43 4.97 17.49 29.69
N LEU A 44 5.86 17.10 28.77
CA LEU A 44 5.96 17.65 27.41
C LEU A 44 5.66 16.58 26.33
N THR A 45 5.30 15.38 26.75
CA THR A 45 4.82 14.31 25.87
C THR A 45 3.97 13.34 26.68
N VAL A 46 2.90 12.82 26.06
CA VAL A 46 2.11 11.70 26.58
C VAL A 46 1.88 10.69 25.45
N PRO A 47 2.05 9.38 25.69
CA PRO A 47 1.73 8.37 24.70
C PRO A 47 0.22 8.28 24.47
N THR A 48 -0.20 7.91 23.26
CA THR A 48 -1.63 7.72 22.95
C THR A 48 -2.16 6.33 23.34
N ARG A 49 -1.29 5.43 23.80
CA ARG A 49 -1.58 4.03 24.17
C ARG A 49 -0.83 3.64 25.45
N GLY A 50 -1.28 2.58 26.12
CA GLY A 50 -0.65 2.07 27.36
C GLY A 50 -0.89 2.97 28.58
N ILE A 51 -1.96 3.76 28.57
CA ILE A 51 -2.42 4.61 29.66
C ILE A 51 -3.92 4.41 29.89
N GLU A 52 -4.38 4.65 31.12
CA GLU A 52 -5.78 4.58 31.53
C GLU A 52 -6.56 5.82 31.08
N PHE A 53 -6.71 5.95 29.76
CA PHE A 53 -7.43 7.04 29.11
C PHE A 53 -8.08 6.58 27.82
N ASP A 54 -9.13 7.27 27.37
CA ASP A 54 -9.83 6.92 26.14
C ASP A 54 -8.92 7.10 24.91
N PRO A 55 -8.58 6.02 24.18
CA PRO A 55 -7.67 6.11 23.04
C PRO A 55 -8.21 6.97 21.90
N LYS A 56 -9.54 7.06 21.75
CA LYS A 56 -10.18 7.82 20.68
C LYS A 56 -10.03 9.32 20.90
N THR A 57 -10.14 9.77 22.15
CA THR A 57 -9.84 11.17 22.49
C THR A 57 -8.38 11.51 22.17
N LEU A 58 -7.45 10.60 22.47
CA LEU A 58 -6.03 10.82 22.19
C LEU A 58 -5.75 10.86 20.68
N ASP A 59 -6.37 9.97 19.91
CA ASP A 59 -6.25 9.94 18.44
C ASP A 59 -6.81 11.21 17.77
N LEU A 60 -7.76 11.91 18.41
CA LEU A 60 -8.30 13.19 17.94
C LEU A 60 -7.39 14.39 18.23
N ILE A 61 -6.41 14.21 19.13
CA ILE A 61 -5.42 15.22 19.52
C ILE A 61 -4.08 14.95 18.79
N ASP A 62 -3.70 13.69 18.62
CA ASP A 62 -2.51 13.24 17.87
C ASP A 62 -2.72 13.47 16.36
N THR A 63 -2.39 14.68 15.92
CA THR A 63 -2.65 15.16 14.56
C THR A 63 -1.64 14.64 13.54
N ASP A 64 -0.42 14.32 13.97
CA ASP A 64 0.63 13.76 13.10
C ASP A 64 0.67 12.22 13.10
N ARG A 65 -0.11 11.59 13.99
CA ARG A 65 -0.27 10.13 14.12
C ARG A 65 1.02 9.42 14.49
N ASP A 66 1.89 10.06 15.25
CA ASP A 66 3.13 9.47 15.75
C ASP A 66 2.97 8.74 17.10
N ALA A 67 1.73 8.64 17.57
CA ALA A 67 1.33 8.04 18.84
C ALA A 67 1.83 8.79 20.08
N ARG A 68 2.18 10.08 19.95
CA ARG A 68 2.62 10.94 21.06
C ARG A 68 2.07 12.36 20.96
N ILE A 69 1.30 12.76 21.98
CA ILE A 69 0.78 14.12 22.05
C ILE A 69 1.80 15.07 22.68
N ARG A 70 2.09 16.16 21.97
CA ARG A 70 2.99 17.25 22.40
C ARG A 70 2.24 18.57 22.65
N PRO A 71 2.86 19.57 23.30
CA PRO A 71 2.19 20.83 23.63
C PRO A 71 1.46 21.51 22.46
N PRO A 72 2.01 21.59 21.22
CA PRO A 72 1.30 22.22 20.11
C PRO A 72 -0.06 21.59 19.80
N GLU A 73 -0.15 20.26 19.90
CA GLU A 73 -1.37 19.50 19.62
C GLU A 73 -2.41 19.66 20.72
N LEU A 74 -1.96 19.66 21.97
CA LEU A 74 -2.81 19.91 23.13
C LEU A 74 -3.37 21.35 23.12
N LEU A 75 -2.54 22.34 22.74
CA LEU A 75 -2.98 23.72 22.56
C LEU A 75 -3.97 23.85 21.39
N ALA A 76 -3.74 23.14 20.28
CA ALA A 76 -4.69 23.11 19.16
C ALA A 76 -6.04 22.50 19.58
N ALA A 77 -6.04 21.46 20.42
CA ALA A 77 -7.26 20.88 20.98
C ALA A 77 -8.03 21.90 21.85
N VAL A 78 -7.33 22.66 22.69
CA VAL A 78 -7.94 23.72 23.51
C VAL A 78 -8.49 24.86 22.66
N LYS A 79 -7.75 25.33 21.64
CA LYS A 79 -8.26 26.35 20.70
C LYS A 79 -9.47 25.87 19.91
N TRP A 80 -9.50 24.59 19.53
CA TRP A 80 -10.68 24.00 18.90
C TRP A 80 -11.88 24.03 19.87
N ALA A 81 -11.69 23.64 21.13
CA ALA A 81 -12.74 23.73 22.15
C ALA A 81 -13.24 25.19 22.35
N GLU A 82 -12.35 26.19 22.34
CA GLU A 82 -12.72 27.60 22.45
C GLU A 82 -13.59 28.10 21.27
N ALA A 83 -13.40 27.52 20.09
CA ALA A 83 -14.24 27.77 18.93
C ALA A 83 -15.59 27.05 19.02
N SER A 84 -15.63 25.87 19.65
CA SER A 84 -16.80 25.00 19.69
C SER A 84 -17.77 25.26 20.86
N PHE A 85 -17.27 25.68 22.03
CA PHE A 85 -18.09 25.93 23.23
C PHE A 85 -18.36 27.42 23.43
N LYS A 86 -19.59 27.78 23.83
CA LYS A 86 -19.91 29.18 24.20
C LYS A 86 -19.23 29.59 25.50
N ASN A 87 -19.12 28.65 26.44
CA ASN A 87 -18.42 28.84 27.70
C ASN A 87 -17.47 27.66 27.96
N LEU A 88 -16.17 27.93 28.04
CA LEU A 88 -15.18 26.90 28.35
C LEU A 88 -15.25 26.37 29.79
N ASP A 89 -15.91 27.09 30.71
CA ASP A 89 -16.17 26.57 32.06
C ASP A 89 -17.02 25.29 32.01
N ASP A 90 -17.80 25.09 30.95
CA ASP A 90 -18.63 23.90 30.81
C ASP A 90 -17.81 22.60 30.74
N LEU A 91 -16.56 22.66 30.24
CA LEU A 91 -15.66 21.51 30.18
C LEU A 91 -15.30 20.98 31.58
N PHE A 92 -15.35 21.81 32.63
CA PHE A 92 -15.07 21.40 34.00
C PHE A 92 -16.22 20.62 34.65
N LYS A 93 -17.43 20.67 34.06
CA LYS A 93 -18.55 19.83 34.52
C LYS A 93 -18.24 18.35 34.31
N SER A 94 -17.42 18.02 33.30
CA SER A 94 -17.21 16.68 32.77
C SER A 94 -18.54 16.00 32.42
N GLY A 95 -18.48 14.80 31.82
CA GLY A 95 -19.65 14.05 31.40
C GLY A 95 -19.73 13.85 29.88
N ASP A 96 -20.66 12.99 29.49
CA ASP A 96 -20.78 12.45 28.14
C ASP A 96 -21.80 13.19 27.26
N SER A 97 -22.27 14.36 27.70
CA SER A 97 -23.41 15.06 27.10
C SER A 97 -23.21 16.57 27.06
N VAL A 98 -23.69 17.22 26.00
CA VAL A 98 -23.60 18.67 25.79
C VAL A 98 -24.97 19.24 25.42
N PRO A 99 -25.46 20.30 26.11
CA PRO A 99 -26.63 21.05 25.68
C PRO A 99 -26.40 21.69 24.31
N LEU A 100 -27.35 21.59 23.39
CA LEU A 100 -27.23 22.19 22.06
C LEU A 100 -27.02 23.71 22.10
N GLU A 101 -27.55 24.36 23.13
CA GLU A 101 -27.38 25.79 23.37
C GLU A 101 -25.97 26.18 23.85
N ALA A 102 -25.20 25.23 24.40
CA ALA A 102 -23.82 25.45 24.83
C ALA A 102 -22.82 25.41 23.66
N ILE A 103 -23.25 24.93 22.48
CA ILE A 103 -22.44 24.86 21.26
C ILE A 103 -22.41 26.25 20.61
N LYS A 104 -21.21 26.78 20.41
CA LYS A 104 -20.95 28.09 19.79
C LYS A 104 -20.98 28.04 18.27
N ASP A 105 -20.39 26.99 17.69
CA ASP A 105 -20.38 26.76 16.25
C ASP A 105 -21.79 26.35 15.79
N SER A 106 -22.43 27.19 14.98
CA SER A 106 -23.78 26.96 14.46
C SER A 106 -23.87 25.74 13.54
N ALA A 107 -22.81 25.44 12.78
CA ALA A 107 -22.78 24.26 11.92
C ALA A 107 -22.72 23.00 12.78
N LEU A 108 -21.87 23.00 13.81
CA LEU A 108 -21.76 21.88 14.76
C LEU A 108 -23.07 21.66 15.55
N ALA A 109 -23.73 22.74 15.97
CA ALA A 109 -25.03 22.67 16.64
C ALA A 109 -26.13 22.12 15.71
N ALA A 110 -26.12 22.50 14.43
CA ALA A 110 -27.04 21.96 13.43
C ALA A 110 -26.77 20.47 13.17
N SER A 111 -25.52 20.04 13.11
CA SER A 111 -25.14 18.63 12.98
C SER A 111 -25.57 17.81 14.18
N ALA A 112 -25.37 18.31 15.40
CA ALA A 112 -25.85 17.65 16.61
C ALA A 112 -27.38 17.50 16.63
N ARG A 113 -28.12 18.52 16.18
CA ARG A 113 -29.58 18.45 16.03
C ARG A 113 -30.00 17.41 14.99
N ARG A 114 -29.33 17.37 13.83
CA ARG A 114 -29.59 16.37 12.79
C ARG A 114 -29.38 14.95 13.28
N ILE A 115 -28.33 14.69 14.07
CA ILE A 115 -28.10 13.38 14.69
C ILE A 115 -29.30 12.98 15.57
N LEU A 116 -29.77 13.90 16.43
CA LEU A 116 -30.94 13.64 17.27
C LEU A 116 -32.21 13.41 16.44
N ASP A 117 -32.42 14.17 15.38
CA ASP A 117 -33.56 13.99 14.48
C ASP A 117 -33.53 12.62 13.78
N ASN A 118 -32.36 12.20 13.29
CA ASN A 118 -32.17 10.88 12.66
C ASN A 118 -32.40 9.72 13.64
N LEU A 119 -32.20 9.95 14.95
CA LEU A 119 -32.50 8.99 16.01
C LEU A 119 -33.95 9.02 16.48
N GLY A 120 -34.81 9.86 15.87
CA GLY A 120 -36.19 10.06 16.31
C GLY A 120 -36.31 10.81 17.64
N LYS A 121 -35.27 11.53 18.06
CA LYS A 121 -35.21 12.35 19.28
C LYS A 121 -35.43 13.84 18.98
N SER A 122 -36.22 14.15 17.95
CA SER A 122 -36.61 15.50 17.58
C SER A 122 -37.30 16.20 18.76
N GLY A 123 -36.61 17.19 19.34
CA GLY A 123 -37.05 17.90 20.54
C GLY A 123 -36.11 17.79 21.74
N SER A 124 -35.11 16.89 21.70
CA SER A 124 -34.06 16.89 22.71
C SER A 124 -33.23 18.19 22.64
N ALA A 125 -32.95 18.77 23.80
CA ALA A 125 -32.07 19.93 23.96
C ALA A 125 -30.61 19.55 24.24
N ILE A 126 -30.32 18.26 24.43
CA ILE A 126 -29.02 17.72 24.83
C ILE A 126 -28.66 16.58 23.87
N ILE A 127 -27.40 16.52 23.47
CA ILE A 127 -26.82 15.39 22.75
C ILE A 127 -25.78 14.69 23.63
N SER A 128 -25.70 13.36 23.53
CA SER A 128 -24.79 12.51 24.30
C SER A 128 -23.85 11.68 23.40
N LEU A 129 -22.78 11.13 23.98
CA LEU A 129 -21.91 10.15 23.32
C LEU A 129 -22.70 8.91 22.88
N ALA A 130 -23.73 8.52 23.64
CA ALA A 130 -24.60 7.41 23.27
C ALA A 130 -25.38 7.70 21.98
N ASP A 131 -25.86 8.94 21.79
CA ASP A 131 -26.54 9.36 20.55
C ASP A 131 -25.59 9.26 19.35
N VAL A 132 -24.36 9.75 19.49
CA VAL A 132 -23.36 9.66 18.41
C VAL A 132 -22.97 8.21 18.15
N ALA A 133 -22.82 7.38 19.18
CA ALA A 133 -22.52 5.96 19.02
C ALA A 133 -23.65 5.20 18.29
N ASP A 134 -24.91 5.48 18.62
CA ASP A 134 -26.06 4.87 17.95
C ASP A 134 -26.24 5.40 16.53
N SER A 135 -25.97 6.68 16.30
CA SER A 135 -25.91 7.25 14.95
C SER A 135 -24.83 6.55 14.12
N ASN A 136 -23.61 6.41 14.65
CA ASN A 136 -22.53 5.66 14.01
C ASN A 136 -22.93 4.21 13.73
N LYS A 137 -23.71 3.53 14.58
CA LYS A 137 -24.22 2.18 14.30
C LYS A 137 -25.25 2.18 13.16
N ILE A 138 -26.17 3.13 13.14
CA ILE A 138 -27.16 3.27 12.05
C ILE A 138 -26.44 3.52 10.72
N PHE A 139 -25.44 4.41 10.73
CA PHE A 139 -24.65 4.74 9.56
C PHE A 139 -23.66 3.64 9.16
N ALA A 140 -23.09 2.89 10.10
CA ALA A 140 -22.30 1.70 9.78
C ALA A 140 -23.18 0.55 9.25
N ALA A 141 -24.47 0.52 9.62
CA ALA A 141 -25.46 -0.37 9.03
C ALA A 141 -25.97 0.13 7.67
N THR A 142 -25.80 1.43 7.34
CA THR A 142 -26.02 1.91 5.98
C THR A 142 -24.90 1.45 5.06
N ARG A 143 -25.27 1.14 3.83
CA ARG A 143 -24.37 0.51 2.85
C ARG A 143 -23.24 1.44 2.36
N LEU A 144 -23.37 2.74 2.58
CA LEU A 144 -22.41 3.77 2.15
C LEU A 144 -22.01 4.59 3.38
N ASN A 145 -20.72 4.81 3.57
CA ASN A 145 -20.17 5.46 4.77
C ASN A 145 -19.33 6.72 4.50
N GLY A 146 -19.22 7.16 3.26
CA GLY A 146 -18.67 8.47 2.91
C GLY A 146 -17.17 8.60 3.09
N ASP A 147 -16.41 7.55 2.75
CA ASP A 147 -14.96 7.58 2.67
C ASP A 147 -14.42 7.40 1.23
N GLY A 148 -15.31 7.20 0.26
CA GLY A 148 -14.99 6.96 -1.14
C GLY A 148 -14.39 5.59 -1.42
N VAL A 149 -14.55 4.62 -0.49
CA VAL A 149 -14.06 3.26 -0.61
C VAL A 149 -15.25 2.31 -0.64
N VAL A 150 -15.37 1.51 -1.71
CA VAL A 150 -16.50 0.59 -1.88
C VAL A 150 -16.06 -0.87 -1.74
N PRO A 151 -16.37 -1.53 -0.61
CA PRO A 151 -16.37 -2.98 -0.50
C PRO A 151 -17.33 -3.68 -1.49
N ALA A 152 -17.04 -4.94 -1.82
CA ALA A 152 -17.81 -5.68 -2.82
C ALA A 152 -19.28 -5.95 -2.41
N ASP A 153 -19.56 -6.06 -1.11
CA ASP A 153 -20.91 -6.25 -0.58
C ASP A 153 -21.80 -5.00 -0.67
N ILE A 154 -21.22 -3.85 -1.06
CA ILE A 154 -21.95 -2.63 -1.41
C ILE A 154 -22.49 -2.69 -2.83
N ALA A 155 -22.14 -3.64 -3.69
CA ALA A 155 -22.76 -3.75 -5.00
C ALA A 155 -24.20 -4.29 -4.91
N ASN A 156 -25.11 -3.70 -5.68
CA ASN A 156 -26.51 -4.14 -5.78
C ASN A 156 -26.71 -5.37 -6.68
N ASP A 157 -25.75 -5.63 -7.57
CA ASP A 157 -25.85 -6.67 -8.58
C ASP A 157 -24.59 -7.55 -8.58
N PRO A 158 -24.70 -8.83 -8.96
CA PRO A 158 -23.58 -9.76 -8.95
C PRO A 158 -22.42 -9.34 -9.88
N ALA A 159 -22.69 -8.62 -10.97
CA ALA A 159 -21.65 -8.26 -11.94
C ALA A 159 -20.73 -7.16 -11.39
N THR A 160 -21.30 -6.11 -10.80
CA THR A 160 -20.55 -5.05 -10.12
C THR A 160 -19.80 -5.60 -8.91
N LYS A 161 -20.43 -6.51 -8.14
CA LYS A 161 -19.77 -7.19 -7.02
C LYS A 161 -18.51 -7.93 -7.48
N GLN A 162 -18.64 -8.76 -8.51
CA GLN A 162 -17.51 -9.51 -9.05
C GLN A 162 -16.43 -8.57 -9.61
N ALA A 163 -16.79 -7.47 -10.25
CA ALA A 163 -15.83 -6.49 -10.74
C ALA A 163 -15.01 -5.86 -9.60
N ILE A 164 -15.63 -5.53 -8.47
CA ILE A 164 -14.93 -5.02 -7.28
C ILE A 164 -14.01 -6.09 -6.69
N GLU A 165 -14.46 -7.35 -6.62
CA GLU A 165 -13.61 -8.48 -6.17
C GLU A 165 -12.41 -8.69 -7.09
N ASP A 166 -12.60 -8.61 -8.41
CA ASP A 166 -11.53 -8.69 -9.42
C ASP A 166 -10.51 -7.55 -9.24
N MET A 167 -10.96 -6.33 -8.96
CA MET A 167 -10.11 -5.17 -8.65
C MET A 167 -9.29 -5.39 -7.37
N ILE A 168 -9.94 -5.79 -6.28
CA ILE A 168 -9.27 -6.06 -5.00
C ILE A 168 -8.22 -7.16 -5.17
N ALA A 169 -8.57 -8.22 -5.89
CA ALA A 169 -7.67 -9.34 -6.12
C ALA A 169 -6.45 -8.93 -6.95
N THR A 170 -6.59 -8.02 -7.92
CA THR A 170 -5.53 -7.62 -8.87
C THR A 170 -4.71 -6.43 -8.38
N VAL A 171 -5.31 -5.24 -8.32
CA VAL A 171 -4.64 -3.98 -7.99
C VAL A 171 -4.60 -3.70 -6.48
N GLY A 172 -5.22 -4.56 -5.67
CA GLY A 172 -5.27 -4.46 -4.21
C GLY A 172 -6.41 -3.58 -3.71
N GLY A 173 -6.87 -3.86 -2.49
CA GLY A 173 -7.91 -3.07 -1.80
C GLY A 173 -7.33 -2.00 -0.88
N VAL A 174 -8.17 -1.02 -0.55
CA VAL A 174 -7.95 -0.01 0.50
C VAL A 174 -8.93 -0.32 1.64
N PRO A 175 -8.54 -0.19 2.92
CA PRO A 175 -9.48 -0.38 4.02
C PRO A 175 -10.56 0.71 4.00
N ASP A 176 -11.80 0.25 3.95
CA ASP A 176 -13.00 1.04 4.21
C ASP A 176 -13.12 1.38 5.70
N ARG A 177 -13.95 2.38 6.07
CA ARG A 177 -14.23 2.72 7.48
C ARG A 177 -14.77 1.56 8.31
N SER A 178 -15.45 0.58 7.70
CA SER A 178 -15.86 -0.66 8.38
C SER A 178 -14.71 -1.65 8.62
N GLY A 179 -13.52 -1.38 8.09
CA GLY A 179 -12.34 -2.25 8.12
C GLY A 179 -12.28 -3.29 6.99
N LYS A 180 -13.31 -3.39 6.16
CA LYS A 180 -13.33 -4.29 5.00
C LYS A 180 -12.44 -3.76 3.87
N PRO A 181 -11.83 -4.64 3.05
CA PRO A 181 -11.15 -4.20 1.84
C PRO A 181 -12.17 -3.74 0.79
N GLY A 182 -11.95 -2.56 0.21
CA GLY A 182 -12.73 -2.01 -0.88
C GLY A 182 -11.87 -1.32 -1.94
N VAL A 183 -12.52 -0.66 -2.89
CA VAL A 183 -11.88 0.03 -4.01
C VAL A 183 -12.22 1.51 -3.96
N ASN A 184 -11.24 2.38 -4.13
CA ASN A 184 -11.45 3.82 -4.33
C ASN A 184 -11.24 4.20 -5.81
N GLN A 185 -11.48 5.47 -6.15
CA GLN A 185 -11.38 5.92 -7.55
C GLN A 185 -10.00 5.64 -8.17
N ALA A 186 -8.93 5.90 -7.42
CA ALA A 186 -7.57 5.66 -7.91
C ALA A 186 -7.31 4.19 -8.25
N LYS A 187 -7.82 3.25 -7.43
CA LYS A 187 -7.72 1.82 -7.69
C LYS A 187 -8.59 1.38 -8.86
N ALA A 188 -9.80 1.91 -8.99
CA ALA A 188 -10.66 1.66 -10.15
C ALA A 188 -9.99 2.14 -11.45
N ASP A 189 -9.46 3.36 -11.47
CA ASP A 189 -8.78 3.93 -12.63
C ASP A 189 -7.52 3.13 -13.01
N GLN A 190 -6.71 2.75 -12.02
CA GLN A 190 -5.54 1.89 -12.22
C GLN A 190 -5.95 0.57 -12.88
N PHE A 191 -6.99 -0.09 -12.35
CA PHE A 191 -7.46 -1.37 -12.86
C PHE A 191 -7.89 -1.28 -14.33
N PHE A 192 -8.76 -0.32 -14.69
CA PHE A 192 -9.23 -0.20 -16.06
C PHE A 192 -8.13 0.25 -17.03
N ALA A 193 -7.16 1.05 -16.58
CA ALA A 193 -5.99 1.37 -17.37
C ALA A 193 -5.11 0.14 -17.65
N GLU A 194 -4.87 -0.71 -16.64
CA GLU A 194 -4.14 -1.98 -16.79
C GLU A 194 -4.87 -2.95 -17.72
N LEU A 195 -6.20 -3.10 -17.58
CA LEU A 195 -7.03 -3.92 -18.47
C LEU A 195 -6.89 -3.46 -19.93
N LYS A 196 -7.03 -2.15 -20.15
CA LYS A 196 -6.94 -1.57 -21.49
C LYS A 196 -5.56 -1.79 -22.12
N ALA A 197 -4.49 -1.50 -21.37
CA ALA A 197 -3.13 -1.67 -21.86
C ALA A 197 -2.84 -3.12 -22.26
N PHE A 198 -3.27 -4.10 -21.46
CA PHE A 198 -3.09 -5.52 -21.77
C PHE A 198 -3.96 -5.97 -22.95
N SER A 199 -5.23 -5.54 -23.00
CA SER A 199 -6.12 -5.88 -24.11
C SER A 199 -5.65 -5.28 -25.44
N ASP A 200 -5.17 -4.04 -25.44
CA ASP A 200 -4.62 -3.36 -26.62
C ASP A 200 -3.33 -4.05 -27.10
N TRP A 201 -2.46 -4.46 -26.16
CA TRP A 201 -1.27 -5.26 -26.48
C TRP A 201 -1.63 -6.59 -27.17
N GLN A 202 -2.65 -7.31 -26.67
CA GLN A 202 -3.11 -8.53 -27.32
C GLN A 202 -3.76 -8.28 -28.68
N ALA A 203 -4.58 -7.22 -28.79
CA ALA A 203 -5.25 -6.85 -30.04
C ALA A 203 -4.24 -6.63 -31.19
N LYS A 204 -3.03 -6.14 -30.89
CA LYS A 204 -1.96 -6.00 -31.90
C LYS A 204 -1.59 -7.35 -32.54
N ALA A 205 -1.43 -8.41 -31.75
CA ALA A 205 -1.13 -9.75 -32.26
C ALA A 205 -2.32 -10.40 -32.99
N GLU A 206 -3.55 -9.98 -32.70
CA GLU A 206 -4.74 -10.43 -33.44
C GLU A 206 -4.85 -9.75 -34.81
N VAL A 207 -4.57 -8.45 -34.88
CA VAL A 207 -4.61 -7.67 -36.13
C VAL A 207 -3.45 -8.04 -37.05
N GLU A 208 -2.24 -8.11 -36.51
CA GLU A 208 -1.02 -8.42 -37.27
C GLU A 208 -0.67 -9.92 -37.18
N ARG A 209 -1.68 -10.80 -37.08
CA ARG A 209 -1.50 -12.23 -36.73
C ARG A 209 -0.49 -12.97 -37.59
N THR A 210 -0.51 -12.80 -38.91
CA THR A 210 0.43 -13.49 -39.81
C THR A 210 1.86 -12.98 -39.68
N THR A 211 2.06 -11.75 -39.19
CA THR A 211 3.38 -11.12 -39.02
C THR A 211 3.94 -11.39 -37.62
N ILE A 212 3.12 -11.26 -36.58
CA ILE A 212 3.52 -11.46 -35.18
C ILE A 212 3.50 -12.95 -34.80
N LEU A 213 2.56 -13.73 -35.34
CA LEU A 213 2.38 -15.15 -35.06
C LEU A 213 2.43 -15.98 -36.36
N PRO A 214 3.57 -16.01 -37.08
CA PRO A 214 3.70 -16.72 -38.37
C PRO A 214 3.36 -18.22 -38.29
N LEU A 215 3.45 -18.83 -37.10
CA LEU A 215 3.07 -20.23 -36.85
C LEU A 215 1.85 -20.37 -35.92
N GLY A 216 1.08 -19.30 -35.72
CA GLY A 216 0.03 -19.25 -34.70
C GLY A 216 0.61 -19.53 -33.30
N ASP A 217 -0.03 -20.41 -32.54
CA ASP A 217 0.34 -20.75 -31.16
C ASP A 217 1.74 -21.39 -31.05
N ALA A 218 2.24 -22.01 -32.13
CA ALA A 218 3.58 -22.59 -32.18
C ALA A 218 4.71 -21.55 -32.33
N THR A 219 4.39 -20.29 -32.62
CA THR A 219 5.39 -19.21 -32.79
C THR A 219 6.24 -19.02 -31.52
N ALA A 220 5.60 -19.12 -30.35
CA ALA A 220 6.29 -18.97 -29.06
C ALA A 220 7.35 -20.07 -28.86
N ALA A 221 7.02 -21.32 -29.21
CA ALA A 221 7.95 -22.44 -29.14
C ALA A 221 9.11 -22.27 -30.12
N ALA A 222 8.85 -21.80 -31.35
CA ALA A 222 9.89 -21.53 -32.33
C ALA A 222 10.87 -20.44 -31.86
N ALA A 223 10.36 -19.32 -31.33
CA ALA A 223 11.18 -18.25 -30.79
C ALA A 223 12.01 -18.70 -29.57
N ALA A 224 11.41 -19.49 -28.68
CA ALA A 224 12.08 -20.07 -27.51
C ALA A 224 13.19 -21.06 -27.90
N ALA A 225 13.02 -21.84 -28.97
CA ALA A 225 14.03 -22.76 -29.47
C ALA A 225 15.24 -22.06 -30.13
N ILE A 226 15.02 -20.88 -30.74
CA ILE A 226 16.06 -20.07 -31.36
C ILE A 226 16.98 -19.40 -30.32
N GLN A 227 16.40 -18.88 -29.23
CA GLN A 227 17.13 -18.11 -28.22
C GLN A 227 18.41 -18.78 -27.66
N PRO A 228 18.37 -20.01 -27.11
CA PRO A 228 19.53 -20.60 -26.44
C PRO A 228 20.68 -20.92 -27.39
N VAL A 229 20.39 -21.24 -28.65
CA VAL A 229 21.38 -21.61 -29.66
C VAL A 229 21.92 -20.41 -30.44
N LYS A 230 21.26 -19.25 -30.35
CA LYS A 230 21.50 -18.11 -31.25
C LYS A 230 22.97 -17.70 -31.30
N ALA A 231 23.57 -17.42 -30.15
CA ALA A 231 24.96 -16.98 -30.08
C ALA A 231 25.94 -18.03 -30.66
N LYS A 232 25.61 -19.32 -30.49
CA LYS A 232 26.47 -20.43 -30.94
C LYS A 232 26.38 -20.65 -32.45
N VAL A 233 25.18 -20.52 -33.02
CA VAL A 233 24.95 -20.61 -34.46
C VAL A 233 25.55 -19.38 -35.17
N ASP A 234 25.41 -18.18 -34.59
CA ASP A 234 26.04 -16.95 -35.09
C ASP A 234 27.58 -17.07 -35.12
N ASP A 235 28.19 -17.57 -34.03
CA ASP A 235 29.64 -17.86 -33.96
C ASP A 235 30.07 -18.87 -35.03
N TYR A 236 29.31 -19.95 -35.24
CA TYR A 236 29.61 -20.94 -36.27
C TYR A 236 29.67 -20.32 -37.67
N PHE A 237 28.65 -19.55 -38.08
CA PHE A 237 28.66 -18.92 -39.40
C PHE A 237 29.74 -17.84 -39.53
N ALA A 238 30.02 -17.08 -38.47
CA ALA A 238 31.14 -16.13 -38.46
C ALA A 238 32.49 -16.84 -38.69
N ARG A 239 32.71 -18.01 -38.08
CA ARG A 239 33.91 -18.83 -38.30
C ARG A 239 33.98 -19.37 -39.74
N CYS A 240 32.86 -19.86 -40.28
CA CYS A 240 32.80 -20.32 -41.68
C CYS A 240 33.11 -19.18 -42.67
N ARG A 241 32.63 -17.96 -42.41
CA ARG A 241 32.96 -16.77 -43.21
C ARG A 241 34.42 -16.39 -43.11
N LEU A 242 35.02 -16.47 -41.92
CA LEU A 242 36.45 -16.21 -41.73
C LEU A 242 37.31 -17.24 -42.48
N ALA A 243 36.91 -18.51 -42.48
CA ALA A 243 37.56 -19.56 -43.26
C ALA A 243 37.41 -19.35 -44.79
N THR A 244 36.29 -18.77 -45.25
CA THR A 244 36.12 -18.34 -46.66
C THR A 244 37.03 -17.16 -47.00
N PHE A 245 37.18 -16.21 -46.08
CA PHE A 245 38.01 -15.02 -46.30
C PHE A 245 39.50 -15.35 -46.40
N ASP A 246 40.01 -16.22 -45.53
CA ASP A 246 41.39 -16.70 -45.55
C ASP A 246 41.45 -18.17 -45.13
N SER A 247 41.90 -19.04 -46.04
CA SER A 247 41.96 -20.48 -45.81
C SER A 247 42.86 -20.88 -44.64
N ARG A 248 43.83 -20.03 -44.25
CA ARG A 248 44.69 -20.25 -43.09
C ARG A 248 43.91 -20.22 -41.77
N ALA A 249 42.72 -19.61 -41.73
CA ALA A 249 41.89 -19.56 -40.54
C ALA A 249 41.18 -20.89 -40.24
N ALA A 250 40.97 -21.77 -41.23
CA ALA A 250 40.15 -22.97 -41.07
C ALA A 250 40.67 -23.93 -39.98
N ALA A 251 41.98 -24.20 -39.96
CA ALA A 251 42.57 -25.12 -38.99
C ALA A 251 42.53 -24.58 -37.54
N PRO A 252 42.98 -23.35 -37.24
CA PRO A 252 42.87 -22.79 -35.88
C PRO A 252 41.44 -22.71 -35.33
N LEU A 253 40.44 -22.50 -36.21
CA LEU A 253 39.04 -22.38 -35.80
C LEU A 253 38.39 -23.70 -35.40
N ASN A 254 38.99 -24.85 -35.76
CA ASN A 254 38.54 -26.20 -35.40
C ASN A 254 39.19 -26.76 -34.12
N ARG A 255 39.98 -25.94 -33.40
CA ARG A 255 40.79 -26.31 -32.22
C ARG A 255 41.97 -27.20 -32.57
N ALA A 256 43.03 -27.10 -31.78
CA ALA A 256 44.25 -27.88 -32.00
C ALA A 256 44.12 -29.27 -31.36
N GLU A 257 44.90 -30.24 -31.83
CA GLU A 257 44.96 -31.58 -31.23
C GLU A 257 45.27 -31.54 -29.72
N ALA A 258 46.16 -30.62 -29.31
CA ALA A 258 46.50 -30.42 -27.90
C ALA A 258 45.29 -30.06 -27.02
N ASP A 259 44.27 -29.39 -27.58
CA ASP A 259 43.03 -29.08 -26.85
C ASP A 259 42.24 -30.37 -26.57
N PHE A 260 42.22 -31.33 -27.50
CA PHE A 260 41.57 -32.62 -27.30
C PHE A 260 42.36 -33.52 -26.34
N VAL A 261 43.68 -33.48 -26.38
CA VAL A 261 44.54 -34.16 -25.40
C VAL A 261 44.23 -33.65 -23.99
N ALA A 262 44.04 -32.34 -23.81
CA ALA A 262 43.66 -31.74 -22.53
C ALA A 262 42.24 -32.09 -22.08
N LEU A 263 41.31 -32.33 -23.01
CA LEU A 263 39.96 -32.82 -22.70
C LEU A 263 39.97 -34.28 -22.26
N ALA A 264 40.82 -35.12 -22.85
CA ALA A 264 40.89 -36.55 -22.57
C ALA A 264 41.31 -36.87 -21.12
N THR A 265 41.93 -35.92 -20.41
CA THR A 265 42.29 -36.05 -18.99
C THR A 265 41.15 -35.67 -18.04
N LYS A 266 40.01 -35.21 -18.55
CA LYS A 266 38.84 -34.79 -17.77
C LYS A 266 37.71 -35.80 -17.89
N GLU A 267 36.83 -35.81 -16.90
CA GLU A 267 35.55 -36.51 -17.03
C GLU A 267 34.66 -35.73 -18.03
N LEU A 268 34.26 -36.40 -19.10
CA LEU A 268 33.47 -35.80 -20.17
C LEU A 268 32.00 -36.20 -20.04
N THR A 269 31.13 -35.21 -19.94
CA THR A 269 29.67 -35.37 -20.00
C THR A 269 29.13 -34.53 -21.14
N LEU A 270 27.98 -34.91 -21.70
CA LEU A 270 27.34 -34.14 -22.78
C LEU A 270 27.02 -32.69 -22.35
N GLY A 271 26.90 -32.39 -21.06
CA GLY A 271 26.71 -31.03 -20.56
C GLY A 271 28.00 -30.26 -20.24
N SER A 272 29.19 -30.82 -20.52
CA SER A 272 30.46 -30.20 -20.13
C SER A 272 30.68 -28.85 -20.84
N ASN A 273 30.96 -27.81 -20.06
CA ASN A 273 31.26 -26.47 -20.57
C ASN A 273 32.48 -26.48 -21.51
N ASP A 274 33.45 -27.38 -21.28
CA ASP A 274 34.61 -27.48 -22.15
C ASP A 274 34.25 -28.03 -23.53
N ILE A 275 33.30 -28.97 -23.61
CA ILE A 275 32.75 -29.46 -24.89
C ILE A 275 31.89 -28.36 -25.53
N ALA A 276 31.05 -27.66 -24.76
CA ALA A 276 30.20 -26.59 -25.26
C ALA A 276 30.98 -25.42 -25.90
N LYS A 277 32.23 -25.20 -25.48
CA LYS A 277 33.15 -24.19 -26.05
C LYS A 277 33.74 -24.59 -27.40
N LEU A 278 33.80 -25.88 -27.74
CA LEU A 278 34.23 -26.33 -29.08
C LEU A 278 33.27 -25.79 -30.15
N PRO A 279 33.69 -25.63 -31.42
CA PRO A 279 32.81 -25.20 -32.51
C PRO A 279 31.51 -26.00 -32.58
N LEU A 280 30.41 -25.37 -33.03
CA LEU A 280 29.10 -26.03 -33.11
C LEU A 280 29.10 -27.23 -34.06
N ALA A 281 29.86 -27.14 -35.14
CA ALA A 281 30.16 -28.19 -36.07
C ALA A 281 31.55 -27.90 -36.67
N HIS A 282 32.09 -28.82 -37.46
CA HIS A 282 33.37 -28.61 -38.14
C HIS A 282 33.31 -27.38 -39.05
N VAL A 283 34.23 -26.45 -38.85
CA VAL A 283 34.30 -25.17 -39.55
C VAL A 283 35.02 -25.33 -40.88
N GLU A 284 34.36 -24.90 -41.96
CA GLU A 284 34.92 -24.90 -43.31
C GLU A 284 34.32 -23.73 -44.11
N ALA A 285 35.02 -23.29 -45.16
CA ALA A 285 34.59 -22.19 -46.01
C ALA A 285 33.15 -22.41 -46.55
N GLY A 286 32.24 -21.51 -46.21
CA GLY A 286 30.85 -21.51 -46.71
C GLY A 286 29.98 -22.69 -46.26
N ARG A 287 30.41 -23.47 -45.27
CA ARG A 287 29.72 -24.72 -44.88
C ARG A 287 28.41 -24.46 -44.13
N ALA A 288 27.33 -25.06 -44.61
CA ALA A 288 26.03 -25.10 -43.92
C ALA A 288 26.12 -25.90 -42.60
N LEU A 289 25.38 -25.50 -41.58
CA LEU A 289 25.34 -26.18 -40.29
C LEU A 289 24.63 -27.54 -40.44
N PRO A 290 25.28 -28.69 -40.15
CA PRO A 290 24.57 -29.96 -40.05
C PRO A 290 23.54 -29.93 -38.90
N LEU A 291 22.40 -30.59 -39.09
CA LEU A 291 21.32 -30.66 -38.09
C LEU A 291 21.20 -32.03 -37.42
N THR A 292 21.91 -33.04 -37.93
CA THR A 292 21.87 -34.42 -37.40
C THR A 292 23.26 -34.89 -36.98
N ASN A 293 24.10 -35.33 -37.92
CA ASN A 293 25.42 -35.87 -37.64
C ASN A 293 26.50 -34.79 -37.75
N GLY A 294 27.43 -34.77 -36.80
CA GLY A 294 28.57 -33.82 -36.80
C GLY A 294 28.29 -32.50 -36.10
N VAL A 295 27.19 -32.41 -35.33
CA VAL A 295 26.96 -31.34 -34.37
C VAL A 295 27.74 -31.64 -33.09
N ASN A 296 28.20 -30.59 -32.42
CA ASN A 296 28.83 -30.65 -31.12
C ASN A 296 27.91 -31.39 -30.13
N PRO A 297 28.39 -32.45 -29.44
CA PRO A 297 27.56 -33.26 -28.55
C PRO A 297 26.87 -32.45 -27.44
N ALA A 298 27.47 -31.35 -26.98
CA ALA A 298 26.86 -30.48 -25.96
C ALA A 298 25.70 -29.62 -26.48
N TRP A 299 25.57 -29.49 -27.79
CA TRP A 299 24.53 -28.71 -28.45
C TRP A 299 23.54 -29.57 -29.24
N GLN A 300 23.79 -30.87 -29.40
CA GLN A 300 22.98 -31.81 -30.17
C GLN A 300 21.48 -31.68 -29.84
N HIS A 301 21.13 -31.80 -28.56
CA HIS A 301 19.73 -31.72 -28.14
C HIS A 301 19.09 -30.35 -28.44
N ALA A 302 19.85 -29.26 -28.24
CA ALA A 302 19.34 -27.92 -28.53
C ALA A 302 19.12 -27.70 -30.04
N VAL A 303 19.97 -28.30 -30.88
CA VAL A 303 19.80 -28.29 -32.35
C VAL A 303 18.62 -29.17 -32.79
N GLU A 304 18.37 -30.29 -32.12
CA GLU A 304 17.17 -31.12 -32.36
C GLU A 304 15.89 -30.35 -32.02
N VAL A 305 15.86 -29.65 -30.88
CA VAL A 305 14.74 -28.78 -30.49
C VAL A 305 14.58 -27.62 -31.46
N LEU A 306 15.67 -26.95 -31.87
CA LEU A 306 15.65 -25.93 -32.92
C LEU A 306 15.05 -26.48 -34.21
N THR A 307 15.42 -27.69 -34.59
CA THR A 307 14.95 -28.33 -35.82
C THR A 307 13.46 -28.59 -35.76
N ALA A 308 13.00 -29.26 -34.70
CA ALA A 308 11.60 -29.63 -34.52
C ALA A 308 10.68 -28.42 -34.34
N SER A 309 11.09 -27.44 -33.53
CA SER A 309 10.23 -26.32 -33.13
C SER A 309 10.33 -25.09 -34.01
N ALA A 310 11.42 -24.91 -34.78
CA ALA A 310 11.64 -23.71 -35.58
C ALA A 310 11.97 -24.01 -37.06
N ILE A 311 12.97 -24.84 -37.36
CA ILE A 311 13.42 -25.06 -38.76
C ILE A 311 12.32 -25.71 -39.61
N THR A 312 11.80 -26.85 -39.16
CA THR A 312 10.75 -27.60 -39.86
C THR A 312 9.50 -26.74 -40.11
N PRO A 313 8.93 -26.03 -39.11
CA PRO A 313 7.73 -25.23 -39.33
C PRO A 313 7.95 -23.90 -40.05
N LEU A 314 9.11 -23.23 -39.91
CA LEU A 314 9.33 -21.90 -40.53
C LEU A 314 9.88 -21.97 -41.96
N LEU A 315 10.63 -23.02 -42.30
CA LEU A 315 11.32 -23.10 -43.59
C LEU A 315 10.75 -24.20 -44.48
N ALA A 316 11.08 -25.45 -44.18
CA ALA A 316 10.63 -26.63 -44.91
C ALA A 316 10.91 -27.90 -44.10
N PRO A 317 10.10 -28.96 -44.28
CA PRO A 317 10.37 -30.25 -43.67
C PRO A 317 11.67 -30.89 -44.20
N ASP A 318 12.20 -31.84 -43.44
CA ASP A 318 13.29 -32.75 -43.81
C ASP A 318 14.66 -32.11 -44.12
N ARG A 319 14.91 -30.89 -43.62
CA ARG A 319 16.22 -30.26 -43.73
C ARG A 319 17.24 -31.00 -42.86
N THR A 320 18.35 -31.39 -43.48
CA THR A 320 19.52 -31.97 -42.80
C THR A 320 20.64 -30.96 -42.58
N PHE A 321 20.55 -29.80 -43.22
CA PHE A 321 21.48 -28.68 -43.08
C PHE A 321 20.73 -27.34 -42.99
N LEU A 322 21.32 -26.38 -42.28
CA LEU A 322 20.87 -25.00 -42.18
C LEU A 322 21.90 -24.07 -42.81
N SER A 323 21.50 -23.25 -43.79
CA SER A 323 22.37 -22.22 -44.37
C SER A 323 22.38 -20.94 -43.52
N GLU A 324 23.40 -20.10 -43.69
CA GLU A 324 23.47 -18.78 -43.01
C GLU A 324 22.29 -17.87 -43.43
N SER A 325 21.87 -17.95 -44.70
CA SER A 325 20.70 -17.22 -45.20
C SER A 325 19.40 -17.71 -44.58
N ASP A 326 19.23 -19.02 -44.45
CA ASP A 326 18.06 -19.62 -43.78
C ASP A 326 18.02 -19.22 -42.30
N TRP A 327 19.18 -19.24 -41.62
CA TRP A 327 19.31 -18.82 -40.24
C TRP A 327 18.94 -17.35 -40.04
N SER A 328 19.38 -16.47 -40.93
CA SER A 328 19.02 -15.05 -40.91
C SER A 328 17.53 -14.84 -41.17
N ALA A 329 16.95 -15.59 -42.13
CA ALA A 329 15.53 -15.54 -42.45
C ALA A 329 14.66 -16.00 -41.27
N MET A 330 15.01 -17.09 -40.60
CA MET A 330 14.29 -17.57 -39.41
C MET A 330 14.28 -16.53 -38.29
N GLN A 331 15.43 -15.91 -38.02
CA GLN A 331 15.52 -14.85 -37.02
C GLN A 331 14.63 -13.65 -37.38
N ALA A 332 14.58 -13.27 -38.66
CA ALA A 332 13.71 -12.22 -39.14
C ALA A 332 12.21 -12.59 -39.00
N MET A 333 11.85 -13.85 -39.24
CA MET A 333 10.46 -14.34 -39.10
C MET A 333 9.95 -14.27 -37.65
N VAL A 334 10.80 -14.53 -36.65
CA VAL A 334 10.41 -14.47 -35.22
C VAL A 334 10.66 -13.09 -34.58
N ALA A 335 11.31 -12.15 -35.28
CA ALA A 335 11.62 -10.84 -34.72
C ALA A 335 10.37 -10.02 -34.33
N PRO A 336 9.27 -9.98 -35.13
CA PRO A 336 8.04 -9.30 -34.73
C PRO A 336 7.41 -9.90 -33.46
N PHE A 337 7.41 -11.23 -33.32
CA PHE A 337 6.97 -11.92 -32.11
C PHE A 337 7.79 -11.50 -30.88
N ASN A 338 9.12 -11.53 -31.00
CA ASN A 338 10.02 -11.15 -29.91
C ASN A 338 9.81 -9.69 -29.48
N ALA A 339 9.64 -8.77 -30.44
CA ALA A 339 9.34 -7.37 -30.17
C ALA A 339 7.98 -7.20 -29.48
N TRP A 340 6.97 -7.95 -29.91
CA TRP A 340 5.64 -7.94 -29.30
C TRP A 340 5.66 -8.48 -27.86
N ILE A 341 6.32 -9.61 -27.60
CA ILE A 341 6.50 -10.15 -26.24
C ILE A 341 7.27 -9.18 -25.35
N ALA A 342 8.34 -8.56 -25.86
CA ALA A 342 9.12 -7.59 -25.11
C ALA A 342 8.32 -6.31 -24.75
N ALA A 343 7.30 -5.98 -25.55
CA ALA A 343 6.39 -4.87 -25.30
C ALA A 343 5.19 -5.22 -24.39
N LYS A 344 5.13 -6.45 -23.85
CA LYS A 344 4.04 -6.88 -22.97
C LYS A 344 4.01 -6.02 -21.70
N PRO A 345 2.87 -5.38 -21.38
CA PRO A 345 2.78 -4.54 -20.19
C PRO A 345 2.86 -5.40 -18.92
N THR A 346 3.62 -4.94 -17.93
CA THR A 346 3.66 -5.56 -16.60
C THR A 346 2.44 -5.10 -15.83
N THR A 347 1.45 -5.98 -15.66
CA THR A 347 0.19 -5.66 -15.00
C THR A 347 -0.21 -6.75 -14.03
N SER A 348 -0.99 -6.38 -13.02
CA SER A 348 -1.54 -7.30 -12.02
C SER A 348 -2.80 -8.04 -12.52
N VAL A 349 -3.42 -7.51 -13.59
CA VAL A 349 -4.69 -7.99 -14.15
C VAL A 349 -4.55 -9.23 -15.02
N GLU A 350 -3.33 -9.60 -15.45
CA GLU A 350 -3.10 -10.74 -16.36
C GLU A 350 -3.80 -12.03 -15.91
N LYS A 351 -3.83 -12.28 -14.59
CA LYS A 351 -4.45 -13.46 -13.97
C LYS A 351 -5.96 -13.58 -14.17
N LEU A 352 -6.66 -12.51 -14.56
CA LEU A 352 -8.10 -12.56 -14.88
C LEU A 352 -8.37 -13.27 -16.20
N GLY A 353 -7.39 -13.33 -17.09
CA GLY A 353 -7.53 -13.85 -18.44
C GLY A 353 -8.24 -12.90 -19.40
N LEU A 354 -7.88 -12.98 -20.69
CA LEU A 354 -8.28 -12.02 -21.72
C LEU A 354 -9.81 -11.92 -21.90
N ALA A 355 -10.54 -13.03 -21.77
CA ALA A 355 -12.00 -13.04 -21.91
C ALA A 355 -12.68 -12.15 -20.87
N ARG A 356 -12.29 -12.31 -19.58
CA ARG A 356 -12.84 -11.50 -18.48
C ARG A 356 -12.44 -10.04 -18.60
N MET A 357 -11.21 -9.74 -18.99
CA MET A 357 -10.77 -8.36 -19.22
C MET A 357 -11.63 -7.65 -20.27
N ARG A 358 -11.91 -8.33 -21.39
CA ARG A 358 -12.72 -7.78 -22.48
C ARG A 358 -14.19 -7.64 -22.08
N GLU A 359 -14.73 -8.58 -21.31
CA GLU A 359 -16.06 -8.47 -20.72
C GLU A 359 -16.16 -7.19 -19.86
N LEU A 360 -15.19 -6.97 -18.96
CA LEU A 360 -15.15 -5.81 -18.08
C LEU A 360 -14.99 -4.48 -18.85
N LEU A 361 -14.18 -4.46 -19.91
CA LEU A 361 -13.95 -3.27 -20.74
C LEU A 361 -15.15 -2.92 -21.65
N THR A 362 -15.95 -3.90 -22.06
CA THR A 362 -17.10 -3.69 -22.94
C THR A 362 -18.41 -3.51 -22.18
N GLY A 363 -18.47 -4.01 -20.94
CA GLY A 363 -19.61 -3.86 -20.04
C GLY A 363 -19.71 -2.49 -19.38
N ASN A 364 -20.60 -2.38 -18.40
CA ASN A 364 -20.86 -1.16 -17.62
C ASN A 364 -20.09 -1.12 -16.28
N ALA A 365 -19.20 -2.08 -16.03
CA ALA A 365 -18.52 -2.23 -14.74
C ALA A 365 -17.77 -0.96 -14.30
N GLN A 366 -17.06 -0.30 -15.22
CA GLN A 366 -16.34 0.94 -14.92
C GLN A 366 -17.28 2.05 -14.47
N THR A 367 -18.37 2.25 -15.19
CA THR A 367 -19.38 3.27 -14.87
C THR A 367 -20.08 2.95 -13.56
N ALA A 368 -20.45 1.68 -13.34
CA ALA A 368 -21.15 1.25 -12.12
C ALA A 368 -20.29 1.41 -10.86
N VAL A 369 -19.03 0.99 -10.90
CA VAL A 369 -18.11 1.14 -9.76
C VAL A 369 -17.81 2.62 -9.48
N THR A 370 -17.55 3.42 -10.53
CA THR A 370 -17.34 4.87 -10.39
C THR A 370 -18.56 5.57 -9.80
N ALA A 371 -19.76 5.17 -10.21
CA ALA A 371 -21.01 5.71 -9.66
C ALA A 371 -21.16 5.35 -8.17
N LEU A 372 -20.91 4.10 -7.77
CA LEU A 372 -20.95 3.69 -6.36
C LEU A 372 -19.96 4.47 -5.49
N ILE A 373 -18.73 4.69 -5.99
CA ILE A 373 -17.71 5.49 -5.29
C ILE A 373 -18.20 6.94 -5.12
N ALA A 374 -18.81 7.53 -6.16
CA ALA A 374 -19.34 8.88 -6.10
C ALA A 374 -20.55 9.00 -5.17
N GLU A 375 -21.45 8.01 -5.18
CA GLU A 375 -22.59 7.90 -4.27
C GLU A 375 -22.12 7.80 -2.81
N ASP A 376 -21.07 7.01 -2.55
CA ASP A 376 -20.46 6.94 -1.22
C ASP A 376 -19.90 8.31 -0.82
N LEU A 377 -19.01 8.87 -1.64
CA LEU A 377 -18.32 10.12 -1.35
C LEU A 377 -19.27 11.31 -1.14
N ALA A 378 -20.46 11.28 -1.73
CA ALA A 378 -21.49 12.30 -1.50
C ALA A 378 -21.93 12.40 -0.03
N LEU A 379 -21.74 11.33 0.76
CA LEU A 379 -22.04 11.28 2.20
C LEU A 379 -20.88 11.80 3.07
N GLU A 380 -19.70 12.08 2.51
CA GLU A 380 -18.50 12.45 3.28
C GLU A 380 -18.75 13.64 4.22
N ALA A 381 -19.47 14.66 3.74
CA ALA A 381 -19.79 15.85 4.52
C ALA A 381 -20.66 15.53 5.76
N GLU A 382 -21.62 14.60 5.62
CA GLU A 382 -22.49 14.18 6.73
C GLU A 382 -21.70 13.39 7.77
N PHE A 383 -20.81 12.49 7.35
CA PHE A 383 -19.96 11.74 8.27
C PHE A 383 -18.91 12.62 8.97
N LYS A 384 -18.30 13.59 8.27
CA LYS A 384 -17.37 14.56 8.89
C LYS A 384 -18.07 15.34 10.00
N GLN A 385 -19.33 15.69 9.80
CA GLN A 385 -20.14 16.37 10.79
C GLN A 385 -20.38 15.51 12.04
N ILE A 386 -20.67 14.22 11.88
CA ILE A 386 -20.83 13.29 13.02
C ILE A 386 -19.54 13.18 13.83
N GLY A 387 -18.39 13.02 13.15
CA GLY A 387 -17.09 12.98 13.80
C GLY A 387 -16.75 14.26 14.58
N ALA A 388 -17.14 15.43 14.07
CA ALA A 388 -16.95 16.69 14.78
C ALA A 388 -17.80 16.78 16.06
N VAL A 389 -19.04 16.27 16.03
CA VAL A 389 -19.91 16.21 17.22
C VAL A 389 -19.38 15.18 18.21
N GLU A 390 -18.83 14.06 17.75
CA GLU A 390 -18.15 13.11 18.62
C GLU A 390 -16.95 13.73 19.33
N LYS A 391 -16.11 14.48 18.59
CA LYS A 391 -14.98 15.21 19.15
C LYS A 391 -15.42 16.21 20.22
N LEU A 392 -16.51 16.93 19.99
CA LEU A 392 -17.10 17.86 20.97
C LEU A 392 -17.42 17.15 22.29
N LEU A 393 -18.12 16.01 22.21
CA LEU A 393 -18.57 15.26 23.38
C LEU A 393 -17.41 14.57 24.10
N LEU A 394 -16.44 14.04 23.37
CA LEU A 394 -15.21 13.49 23.95
C LEU A 394 -14.41 14.59 24.65
N PHE A 395 -14.31 15.79 24.08
CA PHE A 395 -13.62 16.91 24.72
C PHE A 395 -14.35 17.39 25.98
N GLN A 396 -15.69 17.44 25.97
CA GLN A 396 -16.50 17.70 27.17
C GLN A 396 -16.18 16.70 28.29
N ARG A 397 -16.02 15.42 27.97
CA ARG A 397 -15.76 14.36 28.94
C ARG A 397 -14.32 14.39 29.46
N ASP A 398 -13.36 14.54 28.55
CA ASP A 398 -11.99 14.08 28.74
C ASP A 398 -10.93 15.20 28.76
N LEU A 399 -11.14 16.33 28.08
CA LEU A 399 -10.07 17.31 27.84
C LEU A 399 -9.48 17.88 29.14
N VAL A 400 -10.33 18.27 30.10
CA VAL A 400 -9.87 18.78 31.40
C VAL A 400 -9.11 17.70 32.18
N LYS A 401 -9.59 16.45 32.15
CA LYS A 401 -8.91 15.32 32.78
C LYS A 401 -7.51 15.12 32.18
N LEU A 402 -7.38 15.20 30.85
CA LEU A 402 -6.07 15.12 30.18
C LEU A 402 -5.16 16.27 30.61
N LEU A 403 -5.65 17.52 30.60
CA LEU A 403 -4.87 18.68 30.99
C LEU A 403 -4.39 18.62 32.46
N HIS A 404 -5.25 18.17 33.38
CA HIS A 404 -4.87 17.94 34.77
C HIS A 404 -3.87 16.80 34.96
N ASN A 405 -3.76 15.90 33.98
CA ASN A 405 -2.79 14.79 33.98
C ASN A 405 -1.57 15.02 33.09
N TYR A 406 -1.48 16.16 32.41
CA TYR A 406 -0.39 16.50 31.50
C TYR A 406 0.33 17.77 31.96
N VAL A 407 -0.43 18.85 32.18
CA VAL A 407 0.11 20.18 32.48
C VAL A 407 0.52 20.29 33.94
N SER A 408 -0.32 19.85 34.88
CA SER A 408 -0.10 20.08 36.32
C SER A 408 0.00 18.81 37.18
N PHE A 409 -0.33 17.65 36.61
CA PHE A 409 -0.47 16.38 37.33
C PHE A 409 -1.35 16.52 38.59
N ALA A 410 -2.33 17.43 38.57
CA ALA A 410 -3.21 17.73 39.69
C ALA A 410 -4.00 16.52 40.15
N GLU A 411 -4.35 15.59 39.25
CA GLU A 411 -5.00 14.32 39.60
C GLU A 411 -4.05 13.37 40.36
N PHE A 412 -2.78 13.28 39.92
CA PHE A 412 -1.77 12.46 40.58
C PHE A 412 -1.45 12.99 41.98
N TYR A 413 -1.09 14.27 42.09
CA TYR A 413 -0.76 14.89 43.37
C TYR A 413 -1.97 14.99 44.29
N GLY A 414 -3.17 15.14 43.71
CA GLY A 414 -4.44 15.13 44.43
C GLY A 414 -4.94 13.74 44.82
N ARG A 415 -4.24 12.66 44.44
CA ARG A 415 -4.63 11.25 44.68
C ARG A 415 -6.03 10.90 44.16
N ARG A 416 -6.40 11.45 43.00
CA ARG A 416 -7.70 11.21 42.34
C ARG A 416 -7.64 10.20 41.19
N GLY A 417 -6.49 9.58 40.97
CA GLY A 417 -6.25 8.61 39.91
C GLY A 417 -5.70 9.28 38.66
N ALA A 418 -4.42 9.09 38.39
CA ALA A 418 -3.76 9.66 37.23
C ALA A 418 -3.79 8.70 36.03
N ILE A 419 -3.86 9.26 34.83
CA ILE A 419 -4.05 8.48 33.59
C ILE A 419 -2.90 7.50 33.32
N PHE A 420 -1.72 7.75 33.88
CA PHE A 420 -0.56 6.88 33.72
C PHE A 420 -0.46 5.79 34.79
N GLN A 421 -1.45 5.60 35.67
CA GLN A 421 -1.41 4.57 36.71
C GLN A 421 -2.04 3.26 36.19
N ALA A 422 -1.24 2.24 35.89
CA ALA A 422 -1.68 0.93 35.38
C ALA A 422 -2.33 0.01 36.45
N GLY A 423 -3.00 0.59 37.45
CA GLY A 423 -3.75 -0.15 38.47
C GLY A 423 -2.97 -0.49 39.75
N SER A 424 -3.48 -1.46 40.50
CA SER A 424 -2.94 -1.86 41.82
C SER A 424 -2.75 -3.37 41.90
N LEU A 425 -1.54 -3.78 42.27
CA LEU A 425 -1.19 -5.17 42.57
C LEU A 425 -1.25 -5.40 44.07
N PHE A 426 -2.04 -6.38 44.50
CA PHE A 426 -2.09 -6.82 45.89
C PHE A 426 -1.22 -8.08 46.05
N LEU A 427 -0.18 -8.00 46.88
CA LEU A 427 0.76 -9.10 47.14
C LEU A 427 1.20 -9.07 48.61
N ASP A 428 1.13 -10.20 49.30
CA ASP A 428 1.58 -10.35 50.69
C ASP A 428 1.09 -9.25 51.65
N ALA A 429 -0.22 -8.95 51.60
CA ALA A 429 -0.87 -7.89 52.38
C ALA A 429 -0.30 -6.48 52.12
N ARG A 430 0.34 -6.26 50.97
CA ARG A 430 0.80 -4.95 50.49
C ARG A 430 0.09 -4.60 49.19
N THR A 431 0.01 -3.30 48.92
CA THR A 431 -0.49 -2.76 47.66
C THR A 431 0.64 -2.04 46.93
N CYS A 432 0.92 -2.47 45.71
CA CYS A 432 1.82 -1.80 44.77
C CYS A 432 0.97 -1.05 43.74
N HIS A 433 1.06 0.28 43.71
CA HIS A 433 0.43 1.08 42.67
C HIS A 433 1.31 1.09 41.43
N LEU A 434 0.85 0.44 40.37
CA LEU A 434 1.58 0.35 39.11
C LEU A 434 1.43 1.68 38.37
N CYS A 435 2.54 2.17 37.82
CA CYS A 435 2.56 3.40 37.04
C CYS A 435 2.51 3.04 35.55
N ILE A 436 3.63 3.14 34.84
CA ILE A 436 3.65 3.01 33.38
C ILE A 436 3.70 1.53 32.96
N GLU A 437 2.86 1.15 32.00
CA GLU A 437 2.92 -0.15 31.37
C GLU A 437 4.18 -0.28 30.49
N VAL A 438 4.96 -1.34 30.71
CA VAL A 438 6.15 -1.65 29.90
C VAL A 438 5.75 -2.59 28.77
N VAL A 439 5.43 -2.01 27.61
CA VAL A 439 4.96 -2.76 26.43
C VAL A 439 6.08 -3.58 25.76
N ASP A 440 7.34 -3.10 25.85
CA ASP A 440 8.52 -3.79 25.32
C ASP A 440 9.62 -3.81 26.39
N ALA A 441 9.73 -4.94 27.09
CA ALA A 441 10.71 -5.12 28.16
C ALA A 441 12.16 -5.04 27.65
N GLY A 442 12.43 -5.44 26.41
CA GLY A 442 13.78 -5.41 25.82
C GLY A 442 14.25 -3.99 25.57
N LYS A 443 13.40 -3.14 24.97
CA LYS A 443 13.69 -1.71 24.79
C LYS A 443 13.79 -0.97 26.12
N HIS A 444 12.90 -1.29 27.07
CA HIS A 444 12.94 -0.67 28.38
C HIS A 444 14.23 -1.00 29.13
N ALA A 445 14.68 -2.27 29.10
CA ALA A 445 15.94 -2.68 29.73
C ALA A 445 17.17 -1.95 29.12
N ALA A 446 17.18 -1.75 27.79
CA ALA A 446 18.25 -1.01 27.12
C ALA A 446 18.32 0.47 27.55
N LEU A 447 17.17 1.10 27.84
CA LEU A 447 17.10 2.47 28.36
C LEU A 447 17.39 2.56 29.86
N ALA A 448 16.95 1.58 30.65
CA ALA A 448 17.19 1.53 32.08
C ALA A 448 18.69 1.40 32.42
N GLY A 449 19.48 0.77 31.54
CA GLY A 449 20.93 0.69 31.68
C GLY A 449 21.68 2.01 31.38
N LEU A 450 20.99 3.05 30.91
CA LEU A 450 21.55 4.38 30.63
C LEU A 450 21.24 5.41 31.74
N ALA A 451 20.45 5.03 32.75
CA ALA A 451 19.99 5.89 33.84
C ALA A 451 20.94 5.89 35.05
#